data_AF-A0A352GK91-F1
#
_entry.id   AF-A0A352GK91-F1
#
_cell.length_a   1.000
_cell.length_b   1.000
_cell.length_c   1.000
_cell.angle_alpha   90.00
_cell.angle_beta   90.00
_cell.angle_gamma   90.00
#
_symmetry.space_group_name_H-M   'P 1'
#
loop_
_entity.id
_entity.type
_entity.pdbx_description
1 polymer ?
#
loop_
_entity_poly.entity_id
_entity_poly.type
_entity_poly.pdbx_seq_one_letter_code
_entity_poly.pdbx_strand_id
1 'polypeptide(L)'
;MRVVIAMMKHETNTFSPVPTPIERFARSTPMPYEGDAAYKAFKGTGSGTGGFIDLAEEAGAEIVIPIAANAWPSGPVADDAFDYMAERIVKAVEAGCDALFLDLHGAMVTDSR
;
A
#
# COMPACT_ATOMS: atom_id res chain seq x y z
N MET A 1 -2.39 -1.14 21.60
CA MET A 1 -2.31 -2.04 20.45
C MET A 1 -1.76 -1.24 19.28
N ARG A 2 -0.69 -1.69 18.65
CA ARG A 2 -0.09 -1.06 17.46
C ARG A 2 -0.50 -1.83 16.22
N VAL A 3 -1.26 -1.17 15.35
CA VAL A 3 -1.77 -1.75 14.11
C VAL A 3 -1.01 -1.15 12.93
N VAL A 4 -0.42 -2.03 12.11
CA VAL A 4 0.14 -1.63 10.82
C VAL A 4 -0.94 -1.80 9.75
N ILE A 5 -1.21 -0.75 8.98
CA ILE A 5 -2.13 -0.77 7.84
C ILE A 5 -1.32 -0.44 6.60
N ALA A 6 -1.31 -1.30 5.59
CA ALA A 6 -0.60 -1.03 4.34
C ALA A 6 -1.47 -1.32 3.12
N MET A 7 -1.30 -0.50 2.08
CA MET A 7 -1.92 -0.72 0.78
C MET A 7 -0.84 -0.94 -0.27
N MET A 8 -0.95 -2.04 -1.01
CA MET A 8 -0.09 -2.38 -2.14
C MET A 8 -0.96 -3.06 -3.21
N LYS A 9 -1.51 -2.25 -4.12
CA LYS A 9 -2.53 -2.69 -5.09
C LYS A 9 -2.12 -2.37 -6.51
N HIS A 10 -2.08 -3.42 -7.32
CA HIS A 10 -2.01 -3.36 -8.76
C HIS A 10 -2.56 -4.67 -9.32
N GLU A 11 -3.20 -4.57 -10.49
CA GLU A 11 -3.60 -5.72 -11.27
C GLU A 11 -2.73 -5.76 -12.52
N THR A 12 -1.97 -6.85 -12.69
CA THR A 12 -1.05 -6.96 -13.81
C THR A 12 -1.74 -7.58 -15.03
N ASN A 13 -1.59 -6.90 -16.16
CA ASN A 13 -1.78 -7.48 -17.49
C ASN A 13 -0.41 -7.68 -18.14
N THR A 14 0.04 -8.93 -18.21
CA THR A 14 1.37 -9.29 -18.74
C THR A 14 1.57 -8.99 -20.23
N PHE A 15 0.50 -8.68 -20.97
CA PHE A 15 0.58 -8.26 -22.38
C PHE A 15 0.62 -6.74 -22.54
N SER A 16 0.45 -5.97 -21.47
CA SER A 16 0.43 -4.52 -21.53
C SER A 16 1.86 -3.98 -21.72
N PRO A 17 2.09 -3.09 -22.71
CA PRO A 17 3.39 -2.46 -22.91
C PRO A 17 3.63 -1.27 -21.96
N VAL A 18 2.66 -0.92 -21.11
CA VAL A 18 2.75 0.22 -20.21
C VAL A 18 3.51 -0.19 -18.95
N PRO A 19 4.70 0.38 -18.69
CA PRO A 19 5.49 0.01 -17.52
C PRO A 19 4.82 0.48 -16.23
N THR A 20 5.14 -0.20 -15.13
CA THR A 20 4.59 0.10 -13.80
C THR A 20 5.69 0.42 -12.79
N PRO A 21 6.42 1.55 -12.94
CA PRO A 21 7.37 2.01 -11.94
C PRO A 21 6.67 2.64 -10.72
N ILE A 22 7.42 2.96 -9.67
CA ILE A 22 6.86 3.41 -8.39
C ILE A 22 5.99 4.68 -8.51
N GLU A 23 6.29 5.56 -9.46
CA GLU A 23 5.53 6.80 -9.69
C GLU A 23 4.09 6.51 -10.15
N ARG A 24 3.82 5.32 -10.70
CA ARG A 24 2.45 4.90 -11.09
C ARG A 24 1.54 4.64 -9.88
N PHE A 25 2.14 4.44 -8.72
CA PHE A 25 1.43 4.26 -7.45
C PHE A 25 1.22 5.58 -6.71
N ALA A 26 1.77 6.68 -7.23
CA ALA A 26 1.57 8.00 -6.69
C ALA A 26 0.19 8.56 -7.07
N ARG A 27 -0.33 9.49 -6.25
CA ARG A 27 -1.60 10.17 -6.51
C ARG A 27 -1.39 11.66 -6.76
N SER A 28 -1.76 12.52 -5.81
CA SER A 28 -1.53 13.97 -5.90
C SER A 28 -0.11 14.37 -5.46
N THR A 29 0.82 13.42 -5.44
CA THR A 29 2.21 13.53 -4.98
C THR A 29 3.14 12.82 -5.97
N PRO A 30 4.46 13.07 -5.95
CA PRO A 30 5.41 12.35 -6.81
C PRO A 30 5.62 10.88 -6.45
N MET A 31 5.34 10.50 -5.20
CA MET A 31 5.50 9.15 -4.65
C MET A 31 4.21 8.69 -3.96
N PRO A 32 4.01 7.39 -3.69
CA PRO A 32 2.91 6.90 -2.88
C PRO A 32 2.79 7.62 -1.54
N TYR A 33 1.58 7.69 -0.98
CA TYR A 33 1.41 8.30 0.34
C TYR A 33 2.05 7.43 1.42
N GLU A 34 2.67 8.07 2.40
CA GLU A 34 3.26 7.42 3.57
C GLU A 34 2.82 8.15 4.85
N GLY A 35 2.78 7.45 5.97
CA GLY A 35 2.49 7.98 7.30
C GLY A 35 1.17 8.75 7.39
N ASP A 36 1.23 9.93 8.01
CA ASP A 36 0.07 10.79 8.24
C ASP A 36 -0.61 11.25 6.93
N ALA A 37 0.15 11.41 5.85
CA ALA A 37 -0.42 11.75 4.54
C ALA A 37 -1.31 10.61 4.01
N ALA A 38 -0.90 9.36 4.22
CA ALA A 38 -1.72 8.20 3.84
C ALA A 38 -2.98 8.12 4.71
N TYR A 39 -2.85 8.30 6.02
CA TYR A 39 -4.00 8.32 6.92
C TYR A 39 -5.03 9.38 6.50
N LYS A 40 -4.59 10.63 6.26
CA LYS A 40 -5.47 11.72 5.82
C LYS A 40 -6.11 11.46 4.46
N ALA A 41 -5.39 10.82 3.54
CA ALA A 41 -5.90 10.52 2.20
C ALA A 41 -6.99 9.45 2.18
N PHE A 42 -6.98 8.50 3.14
CA PHE A 42 -7.87 7.34 3.13
C PHE A 42 -8.91 7.32 4.26
N LYS A 43 -8.72 8.11 5.33
CA LYS A 43 -9.72 8.24 6.40
C LYS A 43 -11.07 8.69 5.85
N GLY A 44 -12.14 8.02 6.27
CA GLY A 44 -13.52 8.35 5.87
C GLY A 44 -13.83 8.05 4.39
N THR A 45 -12.95 7.33 3.70
CA THR A 45 -13.22 6.85 2.34
C THR A 45 -13.86 5.46 2.39
N GLY A 46 -14.65 5.10 1.37
CA GLY A 46 -15.19 3.73 1.21
C GLY A 46 -14.18 2.70 0.70
N SER A 47 -12.88 2.93 0.89
CA SER A 47 -11.81 2.00 0.47
C SER A 47 -11.54 0.96 1.55
N GLY A 48 -10.88 -0.15 1.19
CA GLY A 48 -10.47 -1.19 2.16
C GLY A 48 -9.59 -0.60 3.27
N THR A 49 -8.58 0.18 2.88
CA THR A 49 -7.73 0.93 3.82
C THR A 49 -8.52 1.91 4.69
N GLY A 50 -9.53 2.59 4.15
CA GLY A 50 -10.44 3.43 4.93
C GLY A 50 -11.17 2.63 6.01
N GLY A 51 -11.74 1.49 5.66
CA GLY A 51 -12.39 0.59 6.64
C GLY A 51 -11.42 0.03 7.69
N PHE A 52 -10.16 -0.25 7.32
CA PHE A 52 -9.14 -0.66 8.28
C PHE A 52 -8.80 0.46 9.27
N ILE A 53 -8.75 1.72 8.81
CA ILE A 53 -8.55 2.87 9.68
C ILE A 53 -9.71 2.97 10.68
N ASP A 54 -10.95 2.90 10.21
CA ASP A 54 -12.14 3.00 11.06
C ASP A 54 -12.12 1.92 12.16
N LEU A 55 -11.86 0.67 11.80
CA LEU A 55 -11.74 -0.44 12.77
C LEU A 55 -10.62 -0.25 13.79
N ALA A 56 -9.47 0.27 13.36
CA ALA A 56 -8.35 0.51 14.25
C ALA A 56 -8.62 1.67 15.22
N GLU A 57 -9.32 2.72 14.77
CA GLU A 57 -9.77 3.82 15.63
C GLU A 57 -10.81 3.36 16.67
N GLU A 58 -11.80 2.57 16.25
CA GLU A 58 -12.80 1.97 17.15
C GLU A 58 -12.15 1.11 18.23
N ALA A 59 -11.06 0.42 17.90
CA ALA A 59 -10.27 -0.36 18.85
C ALA A 59 -9.33 0.48 19.74
N GLY A 60 -9.25 1.80 19.55
CA GLY A 60 -8.32 2.68 20.26
C GLY A 60 -6.84 2.36 19.98
N ALA A 61 -6.53 1.84 18.80
CA ALA A 61 -5.19 1.42 18.42
C ALA A 61 -4.31 2.60 17.98
N GLU A 62 -3.00 2.46 18.16
CA GLU A 62 -2.02 3.29 17.47
C GLU A 62 -1.89 2.79 16.02
N ILE A 63 -2.15 3.66 15.05
CA ILE A 63 -2.14 3.33 13.62
C ILE A 63 -0.82 3.75 13.01
N VAL A 64 -0.18 2.81 12.29
CA VAL A 64 1.00 3.08 11.46
C VAL A 64 0.70 2.69 10.03
N ILE A 65 0.80 3.65 9.11
CA ILE A 65 0.59 3.44 7.68
C ILE A 65 1.91 3.65 6.95
N PRO A 66 2.76 2.62 6.77
CA PRO A 66 4.08 2.81 6.19
C PRO A 66 4.02 3.20 4.72
N ILE A 67 3.01 2.71 4.00
CA ILE A 67 2.78 3.06 2.60
C ILE A 67 1.33 2.78 2.21
N ALA A 68 0.78 3.65 1.37
CA ALA A 68 -0.46 3.41 0.67
C ALA A 68 -0.29 3.63 -0.85
N ALA A 69 -0.07 2.52 -1.55
CA ALA A 69 0.27 2.46 -2.96
C ALA A 69 -0.83 1.74 -3.77
N ASN A 70 -1.44 2.46 -4.71
CA ASN A 70 -2.44 1.91 -5.62
C ASN A 70 -2.23 2.46 -7.02
N ALA A 71 -1.97 1.56 -7.97
CA ALA A 71 -1.78 1.88 -9.37
C ALA A 71 -2.90 1.31 -10.23
N TRP A 72 -3.25 2.01 -11.31
CA TRP A 72 -4.15 1.50 -12.34
C TRP A 72 -3.56 0.25 -13.02
N PRO A 73 -4.40 -0.70 -13.49
CA PRO A 73 -3.92 -1.90 -14.18
C PRO A 73 -3.00 -1.57 -15.37
N SER A 74 -1.87 -2.26 -15.46
CA SER A 74 -0.84 -2.08 -16.50
C SER A 74 0.09 -3.29 -16.59
N GLY A 75 1.25 -3.15 -17.23
CA GLY A 75 2.26 -4.22 -17.33
C GLY A 75 2.83 -4.61 -15.98
N PRO A 76 3.74 -5.60 -15.94
CA PRO A 76 4.40 -6.02 -14.70
C PRO A 76 4.97 -4.85 -13.90
N VAL A 77 4.95 -5.00 -12.58
CA VAL A 77 5.52 -4.03 -11.64
C VAL A 77 7.03 -4.14 -11.69
N ALA A 78 7.70 -2.99 -11.77
CA ALA A 78 9.15 -2.95 -11.71
C ALA A 78 9.62 -3.55 -10.36
N ASP A 79 10.64 -4.42 -10.41
CA ASP A 79 11.13 -5.12 -9.21
C ASP A 79 11.50 -4.13 -8.09
N ASP A 80 12.12 -2.99 -8.44
CA ASP A 80 12.51 -1.94 -7.50
C ASP A 80 11.31 -1.22 -6.87
N ALA A 81 10.22 -1.04 -7.61
CA ALA A 81 8.97 -0.51 -7.08
C ALA A 81 8.32 -1.49 -6.11
N PHE A 82 8.32 -2.79 -6.44
CA PHE A 82 7.85 -3.83 -5.53
C PHE A 82 8.68 -3.85 -4.24
N ASP A 83 10.02 -3.91 -4.36
CA ASP A 83 10.93 -3.95 -3.21
C ASP A 83 10.79 -2.68 -2.35
N TYR A 84 10.65 -1.50 -2.98
CA TYR A 84 10.39 -0.24 -2.28
C TYR A 84 9.14 -0.32 -1.38
N MET A 85 8.04 -0.85 -1.91
CA MET A 85 6.78 -0.98 -1.16
C MET A 85 6.88 -2.06 -0.09
N ALA A 86 7.40 -3.24 -0.45
CA ALA A 86 7.55 -4.38 0.46
C ALA A 86 8.45 -4.06 1.65
N GLU A 87 9.61 -3.42 1.42
CA GLU A 87 10.54 -3.03 2.49
C GLU A 87 9.90 -2.11 3.52
N ARG A 88 9.03 -1.19 3.11
CA ARG A 88 8.34 -0.27 4.03
C ARG A 88 7.38 -1.01 4.93
N ILE A 89 6.65 -1.98 4.36
CA ILE A 89 5.73 -2.83 5.11
C ILE A 89 6.52 -3.67 6.11
N VAL A 90 7.59 -4.35 5.66
CA VAL A 90 8.43 -5.20 6.51
C VAL A 90 9.06 -4.40 7.64
N LYS A 91 9.72 -3.26 7.35
CA LYS A 91 10.35 -2.40 8.37
C LYS A 91 9.35 -1.91 9.41
N ALA A 92 8.12 -1.59 9.02
CA ALA A 92 7.08 -1.16 9.96
C ALA A 92 6.59 -2.27 10.88
N VAL A 93 6.61 -3.52 10.41
CA VAL A 93 6.30 -4.71 11.20
C VAL A 93 7.46 -5.07 12.13
N GLU A 94 8.70 -4.98 11.65
CA GLU A 94 9.92 -5.21 12.46
C GLU A 94 10.04 -4.23 13.64
N ALA A 95 9.55 -3.00 13.47
CA ALA A 95 9.45 -2.02 14.57
C ALA A 95 8.42 -2.39 15.66
N GLY A 96 7.70 -3.50 15.50
CA GLY A 96 6.72 -4.06 16.44
C GLY A 96 5.29 -3.90 15.95
N CYS A 97 4.49 -4.97 15.90
CA CYS A 97 3.14 -4.93 15.33
C CYS A 97 2.26 -5.97 16.04
N ASP A 98 1.14 -5.52 16.61
CA ASP A 98 0.17 -6.43 17.24
C ASP A 98 -0.81 -7.00 16.23
N ALA A 99 -1.13 -6.23 15.17
CA ALA A 99 -1.97 -6.67 14.06
C ALA A 99 -1.60 -5.97 12.76
N LEU A 100 -1.66 -6.71 11.66
CA LEU A 100 -1.35 -6.23 10.31
C LEU A 100 -2.58 -6.32 9.42
N PHE A 101 -3.00 -5.18 8.86
CA PHE A 101 -4.03 -5.12 7.83
C PHE A 101 -3.39 -4.79 6.48
N LEU A 102 -3.56 -5.67 5.49
CA LEU A 102 -3.03 -5.53 4.14
C LEU A 102 -4.16 -5.37 3.12
N ASP A 103 -4.26 -4.20 2.52
CA ASP A 103 -5.15 -3.93 1.38
C ASP A 103 -4.40 -4.27 0.09
N LEU A 104 -4.51 -5.53 -0.33
CA LEU A 104 -3.86 -6.08 -1.52
C LEU A 104 -4.88 -6.31 -2.63
N HIS A 105 -4.43 -6.24 -3.88
CA HIS A 105 -5.25 -6.68 -5.02
C HIS A 105 -5.24 -8.22 -5.16
N GLY A 106 -4.06 -8.83 -5.01
CA GLY A 106 -3.86 -10.28 -5.14
C GLY A 106 -3.50 -10.79 -6.54
N ALA A 107 -3.36 -9.90 -7.53
CA ALA A 107 -3.01 -10.26 -8.92
C ALA A 107 -1.82 -9.44 -9.47
N MET A 108 -0.94 -8.99 -8.57
CA MET A 108 0.29 -8.28 -8.94
C MET A 108 1.35 -9.29 -9.36
N VAL A 109 2.01 -9.02 -10.48
CA VAL A 109 3.19 -9.75 -10.99
C VAL A 109 4.30 -8.72 -11.19
N THR A 110 5.53 -9.15 -10.97
CA THR A 110 6.74 -8.32 -11.13
C THR A 110 7.49 -8.71 -12.39
N ASP A 111 8.45 -7.88 -12.81
CA ASP A 111 9.29 -8.20 -13.98
C ASP A 111 10.01 -9.55 -13.82
N SER A 112 10.40 -9.92 -12.60
CA SER A 112 11.14 -11.15 -12.32
C SER A 112 10.32 -12.32 -11.75
N ARG A 113 9.08 -12.10 -11.29
CA ARG A 113 8.27 -13.10 -10.55
C ARG A 113 6.78 -12.95 -10.79
#